data_AF-A0A6B2LU34-F1
#
_entry.id   AF-A0A6B2LU34-F1
#
_cell.length_a   1.000
_cell.length_b   1.000
_cell.length_c   1.000
_cell.angle_alpha   90.00
_cell.angle_beta   90.00
_cell.angle_gamma   90.00
#
_symmetry.space_group_name_H-M   'P 1'
#
loop_
_entity.id
_entity.type
_entity.pdbx_description
1 polymer ?
#
loop_
_entity_poly.entity_id
_entity_poly.type
_entity_poly.pdbx_seq_one_letter_code
_entity_poly.pdbx_strand_id
1 'polypeptide(L)'
;MVSLMSGELSKLYELVLIIDCRFEYEYSGGHIRGALNFPDRESLLNFLIRRNDYMAYEDRICIVYHCEFSSARGPNAFKTIREEDRLMNYNH
;
A
#
# COMPACT_ATOMS: atom_id res chain seq x y z
N MET A 1 -3.30 -0.32 13.51
CA MET A 1 -2.92 -1.51 12.71
C MET A 1 -3.52 -2.79 13.28
N VAL A 2 -3.40 -3.05 14.58
CA VAL A 2 -3.95 -4.26 15.22
C VAL A 2 -5.45 -4.47 14.94
N SER A 3 -6.29 -3.44 15.14
CA SER A 3 -7.74 -3.55 14.83
C SER A 3 -8.04 -3.80 13.35
N LEU A 4 -7.24 -3.23 12.43
CA LEU A 4 -7.33 -3.50 10.99
C LEU A 4 -7.04 -4.99 10.70
N MET A 5 -5.96 -5.52 11.28
CA MET A 5 -5.54 -6.91 11.06
C MET A 5 -6.43 -7.94 11.76
N SER A 6 -7.09 -7.55 12.86
CA SER A 6 -8.04 -8.42 13.58
C SER A 6 -9.40 -8.55 12.89
N GLY A 7 -9.65 -7.80 11.81
CA GLY A 7 -10.91 -7.82 11.08
C GLY A 7 -12.03 -6.98 11.71
N GLU A 8 -11.78 -6.29 12.84
CA GLU A 8 -12.74 -5.38 13.47
C GLU A 8 -13.24 -4.27 12.53
N LEU A 9 -12.44 -3.90 11.53
CA LEU A 9 -12.74 -2.84 10.56
C LEU A 9 -13.19 -3.37 9.19
N SER A 10 -13.50 -4.66 9.08
CA SER A 10 -14.03 -5.29 7.86
C SER A 10 -15.34 -4.69 7.37
N LYS A 11 -16.11 -4.05 8.25
CA LYS A 11 -17.31 -3.29 7.87
C LYS A 11 -17.00 -1.98 7.14
N LEU A 12 -15.79 -1.44 7.30
CA LEU A 12 -15.38 -0.16 6.70
C LEU A 12 -14.62 -0.38 5.39
N TYR A 13 -13.79 -1.42 5.33
CA TYR A 13 -12.93 -1.71 4.20
C TYR A 13 -13.12 -3.14 3.73
N GLU A 14 -13.31 -3.30 2.43
CA GLU A 14 -13.45 -4.61 1.77
C GLU A 14 -12.08 -5.22 1.50
N LEU A 15 -11.07 -4.38 1.27
CA LEU A 15 -9.69 -4.80 1.09
C LEU A 15 -8.74 -3.94 1.93
N VAL A 16 -7.79 -4.60 2.59
CA VAL A 16 -6.70 -3.97 3.32
C VAL A 16 -5.38 -4.44 2.73
N LEU A 17 -4.59 -3.51 2.20
CA LEU A 17 -3.28 -3.77 1.64
C LEU A 17 -2.21 -3.23 2.59
N ILE A 18 -1.30 -4.09 3.02
CA ILE A 18 -0.14 -3.69 3.83
C ILE A 18 1.06 -3.64 2.89
N ILE A 19 1.66 -2.47 2.73
CA ILE A 19 2.78 -2.22 1.84
C ILE A 19 4.06 -2.04 2.66
N ASP A 20 4.95 -3.02 2.58
CA ASP A 20 6.27 -2.96 3.20
C ASP A 20 7.27 -2.33 2.22
N CYS A 21 7.71 -1.12 2.53
CA CYS A 21 8.62 -0.32 1.70
C CYS A 21 10.10 -0.57 2.05
N ARG A 22 10.41 -1.59 2.85
CA ARG A 22 11.79 -1.96 3.18
C ARG A 22 12.46 -2.72 2.04
N PHE A 23 13.78 -2.85 2.11
CA PHE A 23 14.52 -3.69 1.17
C PHE A 23 14.12 -5.16 1.34
N GLU A 24 14.28 -5.93 0.26
CA GLU A 24 13.88 -7.33 0.21
C GLU A 24 14.52 -8.19 1.31
N TYR A 25 15.77 -7.91 1.68
CA TYR A 25 16.44 -8.63 2.77
C TYR A 25 15.83 -8.34 4.15
N GLU A 26 15.35 -7.12 4.40
CA GLU A 26 14.66 -6.75 5.64
C GLU A 26 13.28 -7.42 5.71
N TYR A 27 12.57 -7.47 4.57
CA TYR A 27 11.28 -8.14 4.44
C TYR A 27 11.42 -9.65 4.63
N SER A 28 12.42 -10.25 3.99
CA SER A 28 12.72 -11.70 4.07
C SER A 28 13.18 -12.11 5.47
N GLY A 29 13.87 -11.21 6.19
CA GLY A 29 14.24 -11.42 7.60
C GLY A 29 13.06 -11.37 8.58
N GLY A 30 11.88 -10.95 8.13
CA GLY A 30 10.66 -10.90 8.92
C GLY A 30 9.78 -9.71 8.54
N HIS A 31 8.50 -9.96 8.29
CA HIS A 31 7.54 -8.96 7.87
C HIS A 31 6.16 -9.22 8.48
N ILE A 32 5.29 -8.23 8.38
CA ILE A 32 3.90 -8.33 8.83
C ILE A 32 3.17 -9.33 7.93
N ARG A 33 2.50 -10.33 8.51
CA ARG A 33 1.80 -11.37 7.76
C ARG A 33 0.83 -10.76 6.74
N GLY A 34 1.00 -11.14 5.47
CA GLY A 34 0.17 -10.65 4.36
C GLY A 34 0.61 -9.30 3.79
N ALA A 35 1.71 -8.71 4.26
CA ALA A 35 2.30 -7.55 3.63
C ALA A 35 2.84 -7.87 2.24
N LEU A 36 2.77 -6.91 1.34
CA LEU A 36 3.36 -6.95 0.01
C LEU A 36 4.62 -6.07 0.01
N ASN A 37 5.74 -6.60 -0.46
CA ASN A 37 7.00 -5.86 -0.49
C ASN A 37 7.16 -5.09 -1.79
N PHE A 38 7.33 -3.77 -1.68
CA PHE A 38 7.61 -2.89 -2.80
C PHE A 38 8.73 -1.91 -2.41
N PRO A 39 10.00 -2.30 -2.58
CA PRO A 39 11.15 -1.46 -2.19
C PRO A 39 11.35 -0.28 -3.15
N ASP A 40 10.90 -0.40 -4.40
CA ASP A 40 11.06 0.61 -5.44
C ASP A 40 9.72 1.24 -5.85
N ARG A 41 9.80 2.48 -6.33
CA ARG A 41 8.64 3.28 -6.73
C ARG A 41 7.90 2.68 -7.94
N GLU A 42 8.63 2.11 -8.90
CA GLU A 42 8.04 1.71 -10.17
C GLU A 42 7.15 0.48 -10.02
N SER A 43 7.62 -0.52 -9.27
CA SER A 43 6.84 -1.72 -8.96
C SER A 43 5.58 -1.39 -8.18
N LEU A 44 5.66 -0.49 -7.19
CA LEU A 44 4.51 -0.02 -6.43
C LEU A 44 3.47 0.68 -7.30
N LEU A 45 3.90 1.57 -8.19
CA LEU A 45 3.02 2.27 -9.13
C LEU A 45 2.37 1.31 -10.12
N ASN A 46 3.16 0.37 -10.65
CA ASN A 46 2.63 -0.63 -11.56
C ASN A 46 1.53 -1.46 -10.88
N PHE A 47 1.72 -1.83 -9.62
CA PHE A 47 0.74 -2.61 -8.85
C PHE A 47 -0.53 -1.82 -8.50
N LEU A 48 -0.39 -0.65 -7.86
CA LEU A 48 -1.55 0.09 -7.32
C LEU A 48 -2.29 0.96 -8.34
N ILE A 49 -1.60 1.39 -9.40
CA ILE A 49 -2.14 2.38 -10.34
C ILE A 49 -2.38 1.76 -11.72
N ARG A 50 -1.41 1.00 -12.24
CA ARG A 50 -1.43 0.56 -13.65
C ARG A 50 -2.01 -0.83 -13.87
N ARG A 51 -1.96 -1.71 -12.86
CA ARG A 51 -2.49 -3.09 -12.90
C ARG A 51 -3.51 -3.26 -11.78
N ASN A 52 -4.59 -2.51 -11.87
CA ASN A 52 -5.69 -2.50 -10.91
C ASN A 52 -6.54 -3.79 -10.94
N ASP A 53 -5.97 -4.90 -11.41
CA ASP A 53 -6.63 -6.18 -11.66
C ASP A 53 -7.25 -6.79 -10.39
N TYR A 54 -6.83 -6.31 -9.21
CA TYR A 54 -7.27 -6.78 -7.88
C TYR A 54 -8.31 -5.87 -7.20
N MET A 55 -8.66 -4.74 -7.79
CA MET A 55 -9.46 -3.70 -7.14
C MET A 55 -10.66 -3.37 -8.03
N ALA A 56 -11.86 -3.76 -7.61
CA ALA A 56 -13.06 -3.29 -8.28
C ALA A 56 -13.28 -1.80 -7.96
N TYR A 57 -13.88 -1.07 -8.90
CA TYR A 57 -14.03 0.39 -8.81
C TYR A 57 -14.84 0.85 -7.57
N GLU A 58 -15.69 -0.01 -7.03
CA GLU A 58 -16.53 0.29 -5.86
C GLU A 58 -15.88 -0.13 -4.53
N ASP A 59 -14.71 -0.78 -4.57
CA ASP A 59 -14.11 -1.34 -3.38
C ASP A 59 -13.63 -0.23 -2.43
N ARG A 60 -14.00 -0.34 -1.16
CA ARG A 60 -13.41 0.52 -0.10
C ARG A 60 -12.08 -0.08 0.33
N ILE A 61 -11.00 0.46 -0.21
CA ILE A 61 -9.66 -0.09 0.00
C ILE A 61 -8.85 0.77 0.96
N CYS A 62 -8.30 0.14 2.01
CA CYS A 62 -7.35 0.76 2.93
C CYS A 62 -5.94 0.31 2.59
N ILE A 63 -5.04 1.26 2.29
CA ILE A 63 -3.63 0.98 2.03
C ILE A 63 -2.80 1.50 3.20
N VAL A 64 -2.02 0.61 3.82
CA VAL A 64 -1.13 0.91 4.95
C VAL A 64 0.31 0.77 4.52
N TYR A 65 1.04 1.88 4.47
CA TYR A 65 2.48 1.90 4.16
C TYR A 65 3.31 1.84 5.44
N HIS A 66 4.38 1.05 5.44
CA HIS A 66 5.36 1.09 6.53
C HIS A 66 6.79 0.87 6.01
N CYS A 67 7.78 1.26 6.82
CA CYS A 67 9.17 0.82 6.67
C CYS A 67 9.75 0.49 8.05
N GLU A 68 11.07 0.54 8.23
CA GLU A 68 11.71 0.19 9.51
C GLU A 68 11.31 1.15 10.65
N PHE A 69 11.37 2.46 10.39
CA PHE A 69 10.97 3.51 11.35
C PHE A 69 9.81 4.39 10.84
N SER A 70 9.23 4.03 9.69
CA SER A 70 8.12 4.76 9.04
C SER A 70 8.35 6.28 8.86
N SER A 71 9.61 6.71 8.79
CA SER A 71 9.98 8.14 8.76
C SER A 71 10.39 8.66 7.37
N ALA A 72 10.80 7.77 6.46
CA ALA A 72 11.31 8.16 5.14
C ALA A 72 10.64 7.34 4.01
N ARG A 73 11.02 6.07 3.88
CA ARG A 73 10.58 5.21 2.76
C ARG A 73 9.06 5.06 2.68
N GLY A 74 8.39 4.74 3.80
CA GLY A 74 6.93 4.64 3.87
C GLY A 74 6.19 5.94 3.50
N PRO A 75 6.49 7.09 4.13
CA PRO A 75 5.90 8.37 3.76
C PRO A 75 6.13 8.78 2.30
N ASN A 76 7.32 8.52 1.75
CA ASN A 76 7.63 8.81 0.35
C ASN A 76 6.82 7.95 -0.63
N ALA A 77 6.63 6.66 -0.31
CA ALA A 77 5.79 5.76 -1.09
C ALA A 77 4.33 6.25 -1.12
N PHE A 78 3.78 6.62 0.05
CA PHE A 78 2.44 7.22 0.14
C PHE A 78 2.31 8.48 -0.71
N LYS A 79 3.27 9.41 -0.59
CA LYS A 79 3.25 10.68 -1.31
C LYS A 79 3.28 10.46 -2.82
N THR A 80 4.17 9.58 -3.27
CA THR A 80 4.30 9.18 -4.67
C THR A 80 2.98 8.67 -5.24
N ILE A 81 2.34 7.72 -4.56
CA ILE A 81 1.09 7.12 -5.05
C ILE A 81 -0.03 8.15 -5.08
N ARG A 82 -0.10 9.02 -4.06
CA ARG A 82 -1.13 10.07 -4.01
C ARG A 82 -0.95 11.13 -5.10
N GLU A 83 0.28 11.48 -5.46
CA GLU A 83 0.55 12.43 -6.54
C GLU A 83 0.13 11.86 -7.89
N GLU A 84 0.49 10.62 -8.18
CA GLU A 84 0.16 9.94 -9.44
C GLU A 84 -1.35 9.70 -9.57
N ASP A 85 -2.01 9.29 -8.48
CA ASP A 85 -3.46 9.19 -8.38
C ASP A 85 -4.16 10.53 -8.68
N ARG A 86 -3.67 11.63 -8.11
CA ARG A 86 -4.20 12.97 -8.40
C ARG A 86 -3.98 13.36 -9.86
N LEU A 87 -2.81 13.08 -10.44
CA LEU A 87 -2.51 13.44 -11.83
C LEU A 87 -3.43 12.74 -12.82
N MET A 88 -3.73 11.46 -12.60
CA MET A 88 -4.66 10.72 -13.46
C MET A 88 -6.10 11.24 -13.38
N ASN A 89 -6.51 11.70 -12.19
CA ASN A 89 -7.88 12.14 -11.94
C ASN A 89 -8.07 13.67 -12.06
N TYR A 90 -7.02 14.43 -12.38
CA TYR A 90 -7.10 15.90 -12.48
C TYR A 90 -7.83 16.40 -13.74
N ASN A 91 -7.95 15.58 -14.78
CA ASN A 91 -8.55 15.93 -16.07
C ASN A 91 -9.94 15.32 -16.31
N HIS A 92 -10.60 14.83 -15.26
CA HIS A 92 -12.00 14.41 -15.27
C HIS A 92 -12.85 15.40 -14.48
#